data_AF-A0A7X7DYQ9-F1
#
_entry.id   AF-A0A7X7DYQ9-F1
#
_cell.length_a   1.000
_cell.length_b   1.000
_cell.length_c   1.000
_cell.angle_alpha   90.00
_cell.angle_beta   90.00
_cell.angle_gamma   90.00
#
_symmetry.space_group_name_H-M   'P 1'
#
loop_
_entity.id
_entity.type
_entity.pdbx_description
1 polymer ?
#
loop_
_entity_poly.entity_id
_entity_poly.type
_entity_poly.pdbx_seq_one_letter_code
_entity_poly.pdbx_strand_id
1 'polypeptide(L)'
;LSTLFILCTVGGFTGSMIDSILGATVQVKYYCEEQKLITEKRISKSHTNRIISGFPGISNDVVNFTSSFLSALLVMTVQKFL
;
A
#
# COMPACT_ATOMS: atom_id res chain seq x y z
N LEU A 1 22.97 -16.79 -7.18
CA LEU A 1 21.68 -17.34 -6.69
C LEU A 1 21.40 -16.91 -5.24
N SER A 2 22.36 -17.08 -4.32
CA SER A 2 22.29 -16.63 -2.92
C SER A 2 22.02 -15.12 -2.77
N THR A 3 22.74 -14.26 -3.50
CA THR A 3 22.54 -12.81 -3.43
C THR A 3 21.14 -12.39 -3.86
N LEU A 4 20.61 -12.96 -4.95
CA LEU A 4 19.25 -12.68 -5.42
C LEU A 4 18.21 -13.07 -4.36
N PHE A 5 18.39 -14.22 -3.72
CA PHE A 5 17.49 -14.67 -2.65
C PHE A 5 17.48 -13.70 -1.47
N ILE A 6 18.65 -13.19 -1.05
CA ILE A 6 18.77 -12.17 0.01
C ILE A 6 18.05 -10.88 -0.40
N LEU A 7 18.31 -10.38 -1.61
CA LEU A 7 17.71 -9.15 -2.11
C LEU A 7 16.17 -9.26 -2.21
N CYS A 8 15.66 -10.38 -2.74
CA CYS A 8 14.21 -10.64 -2.81
C CYS A 8 13.58 -10.73 -1.42
N THR A 9 14.24 -11.39 -0.47
CA THR A 9 13.71 -11.55 0.90
C THR A 9 13.66 -10.22 1.63
N VAL A 10 14.77 -9.47 1.62
CA VAL A 10 14.85 -8.16 2.29
C VAL A 10 13.91 -7.14 1.64
N GLY A 11 13.91 -7.08 0.30
CA GLY A 11 13.03 -6.18 -0.46
C GLY A 11 11.55 -6.51 -0.27
N GLY A 12 11.17 -7.79 -0.43
CA GLY A 12 9.79 -8.24 -0.29
C GLY A 12 9.25 -8.07 1.13
N PHE A 13 10.05 -8.43 2.15
CA PHE A 13 9.67 -8.27 3.55
C PHE A 13 9.53 -6.80 3.94
N THR A 14 10.51 -5.96 3.59
CA THR A 14 10.44 -4.54 3.94
C THR A 14 9.32 -3.84 3.16
N GLY A 15 9.13 -4.20 1.89
CA GLY A 15 8.05 -3.68 1.05
C GLY A 15 6.67 -3.97 1.65
N SER A 16 6.42 -5.20 2.11
CA SER A 16 5.12 -5.57 2.71
C SER A 16 4.86 -4.89 4.06
N MET A 17 5.91 -4.62 4.84
CA MET A 17 5.79 -3.83 6.07
C MET A 17 5.43 -2.37 5.76
N ILE A 18 6.12 -1.75 4.81
CA ILE A 18 5.81 -0.36 4.39
C ILE A 18 4.39 -0.28 3.85
N ASP A 19 3.99 -1.24 3.01
CA ASP A 19 2.65 -1.33 2.44
C ASP A 19 1.58 -1.41 3.53
N SER A 20 1.75 -2.31 4.50
CA SER A 20 0.80 -2.48 5.61
C SER A 20 0.70 -1.23 6.48
N ILE A 21 1.81 -0.55 6.75
CA ILE A 21 1.83 0.70 7.54
C ILE A 21 1.09 1.79 6.77
N LEU A 22 1.46 2.04 5.51
CA LEU A 22 0.81 3.06 4.69
C LEU A 22 -0.68 2.76 4.44
N GLY A 23 -1.01 1.49 4.20
CA GLY A 23 -2.38 1.00 4.03
C GLY A 23 -3.26 1.20 5.26
N ALA A 24 -2.66 1.11 6.45
CA ALA A 24 -3.36 1.36 7.71
C ALA A 24 -3.50 2.86 8.01
N THR A 25 -2.47 3.67 7.70
CA THR A 25 -2.41 5.06 8.15
C THR A 25 -2.93 6.09 7.14
N VAL A 26 -2.62 5.92 5.86
CA VAL A 26 -2.87 6.97 4.84
C VAL A 26 -3.87 6.56 3.77
N GLN A 27 -4.03 5.26 3.50
CA GLN A 27 -4.97 4.78 2.50
C GLN A 27 -6.41 5.16 2.83
N VAL A 28 -7.11 5.71 1.84
CA VAL A 28 -8.51 6.08 2.00
C VAL A 28 -9.38 4.84 2.17
N LYS A 29 -10.23 4.88 3.20
CA LYS A 29 -11.30 3.89 3.40
C LYS A 29 -12.62 4.64 3.48
N TYR A 30 -13.59 4.12 2.75
CA TYR A 30 -14.95 4.62 2.72
C TYR A 30 -15.89 3.63 3.40
N TYR A 31 -16.99 4.14 3.93
CA TYR A 31 -18.10 3.35 4.41
C TYR A 31 -19.28 3.53 3.49
N CYS A 32 -19.81 2.40 3.01
CA CYS A 32 -21.01 2.36 2.20
C CYS A 32 -22.22 2.11 3.12
N GLU A 33 -23.07 3.13 3.27
CA GLU A 33 -24.27 3.04 4.12
C GLU A 33 -25.27 1.99 3.60
N GLU A 34 -25.42 1.85 2.28
CA GLU A 34 -26.35 0.91 1.67
C GLU A 34 -25.99 -0.55 1.96
N GLN A 35 -24.69 -0.86 1.85
CA GLN A 35 -24.18 -2.22 1.99
C GLN A 35 -23.65 -2.51 3.40
N LYS A 36 -23.61 -1.50 4.28
CA LYS A 36 -23.08 -1.56 5.65
C LYS A 36 -21.68 -2.17 5.72
N LEU A 37 -20.81 -1.78 4.79
CA LEU A 37 -19.47 -2.34 4.66
C LEU A 37 -18.43 -1.27 4.31
N ILE A 38 -17.19 -1.57 4.69
CA ILE A 38 -16.01 -0.76 4.36
C ILE A 38 -15.57 -1.07 2.94
N THR A 39 -15.28 -0.04 2.16
CA THR A 39 -14.84 -0.15 0.78
C THR A 39 -13.78 0.90 0.46
N GLU A 40 -12.94 0.64 -0.53
CA GLU A 40 -11.96 1.61 -1.04
C GLU A 40 -12.54 2.50 -2.15
N LYS A 41 -13.73 2.17 -2.64
CA LYS A 41 -14.37 2.92 -3.73
C LYS A 41 -15.09 4.14 -3.18
N ARG A 42 -14.81 5.30 -3.76
CA ARG A 42 -15.53 6.55 -3.45
C ARG A 42 -17.01 6.49 -3.79
N ILE A 43 -17.38 5.78 -4.86
CA ILE A 43 -18.76 5.64 -5.32
C ILE A 43 -19.09 4.15 -5.39
N SER A 44 -20.22 3.76 -4.77
CA SER A 44 -20.80 2.42 -4.91
C SER A 44 -22.24 2.58 -5.37
N LYS A 45 -22.64 1.83 -6.42
CA LYS A 45 -24.01 1.78 -6.95
C LYS A 45 -24.71 3.15 -7.06
N SER A 46 -23.98 4.16 -7.55
CA SER A 46 -24.46 5.54 -7.75
C SER A 46 -24.53 6.43 -6.50
N HIS A 47 -24.15 5.94 -5.32
CA HIS A 47 -24.05 6.72 -4.08
C HIS A 47 -22.59 7.03 -3.73
N THR A 48 -22.37 8.25 -3.21
CA THR A 48 -21.04 8.66 -2.72
C THR A 48 -20.84 8.12 -1.32
N ASN A 49 -19.82 7.29 -1.13
CA ASN A 49 -19.51 6.71 0.16
C ASN A 49 -18.82 7.73 1.07
N ARG A 50 -19.05 7.60 2.38
CA ARG A 50 -18.46 8.50 3.38
C ARG A 50 -17.02 8.08 3.68
N ILE A 51 -16.10 9.03 3.71
CA ILE A 51 -14.72 8.77 4.16
C ILE A 51 -14.73 8.48 5.65
N ILE A 52 -14.10 7.37 6.06
CA ILE A 52 -13.96 6.99 7.47
C ILE A 52 -12.51 7.00 7.97
N SER A 53 -11.54 6.89 7.07
CA SER A 53 -10.11 6.89 7.41
C SER A 53 -9.26 7.26 6.19
N GLY A 54 -8.03 7.70 6.44
CA GLY A 54 -7.03 8.05 5.43
C GLY A 54 -7.34 9.34 4.69
N PHE A 55 -6.60 9.58 3.61
CA PHE A 55 -6.68 10.82 2.84
C PHE A 55 -7.35 10.61 1.49
N PRO A 56 -8.38 11.40 1.14
CA PRO A 56 -8.98 11.34 -0.19
C PRO A 56 -7.92 11.60 -1.27
N GLY A 57 -7.78 10.65 -2.20
CA GLY A 57 -6.75 10.68 -3.25
C GLY A 57 -5.63 9.66 -3.05
N ILE A 58 -5.44 9.11 -1.84
CA ILE A 58 -4.50 8.02 -1.58
C ILE A 58 -5.26 6.69 -1.68
N SER A 59 -5.33 6.12 -2.89
CA SER A 59 -5.87 4.77 -3.09
C SER A 59 -4.85 3.69 -2.74
N ASN A 60 -5.30 2.43 -2.71
CA ASN A 60 -4.42 1.27 -2.59
C ASN A 60 -3.32 1.26 -3.66
N ASP A 61 -3.61 1.74 -4.88
CA ASP A 61 -2.61 1.81 -5.95
C ASP A 61 -1.47 2.77 -5.62
N VAL A 62 -1.79 3.91 -4.99
CA VAL A 62 -0.79 4.88 -4.54
C VAL A 62 0.08 4.29 -3.42
N VAL A 63 -0.55 3.55 -2.51
CA VAL A 63 0.16 2.85 -1.43
C VAL A 63 1.10 1.79 -2.00
N ASN A 64 0.59 0.90 -2.85
CA ASN A 64 1.35 -0.16 -3.53
C ASN A 64 2.52 0.40 -4.34
N PHE A 65 2.28 1.49 -5.09
CA PHE A 65 3.34 2.13 -5.86
C PHE A 65 4.43 2.68 -4.94
N THR A 66 4.03 3.37 -3.86
CA THR A 66 4.98 3.98 -2.92
C THR A 66 5.77 2.91 -2.16
N SER A 67 5.11 1.86 -1.68
CA SER A 67 5.76 0.75 -0.96
C SER A 67 6.73 -0.01 -1.86
N SER A 68 6.33 -0.28 -3.11
CA SER A 68 7.20 -0.92 -4.12
C SER A 68 8.39 -0.04 -4.51
N PHE A 69 8.18 1.26 -4.68
CA PHE A 69 9.24 2.20 -5.02
C PHE A 69 10.28 2.31 -3.90
N LEU A 70 9.84 2.44 -2.65
CA LEU A 70 10.74 2.48 -1.49
C LEU A 70 11.49 1.15 -1.31
N SER A 71 10.81 0.02 -1.50
CA SER A 71 11.45 -1.30 -1.49
C SER A 71 12.53 -1.42 -2.58
N ALA A 72 12.25 -0.97 -3.81
CA ALA A 72 13.21 -0.98 -4.89
C ALA A 72 14.46 -0.13 -4.58
N LEU A 73 14.28 1.08 -4.02
CA LEU A 73 15.39 1.93 -3.59
C LEU A 73 16.24 1.24 -2.52
N LEU A 74 15.60 0.61 -1.52
CA LEU A 74 16.31 -0.14 -0.49
C LEU A 74 17.13 -1.29 -1.08
N VAL A 75 16.54 -2.08 -1.97
CA VAL A 75 17.23 -3.19 -2.64
C VAL A 75 18.43 -2.67 -3.43
N MET A 76 18.28 -1.56 -4.17
CA MET A 76 19.39 -0.93 -4.90
C MET A 76 20.51 -0.45 -3.97
N THR A 77 20.17 0.07 -2.78
CA THR A 77 21.18 0.47 -1.79
C THR A 77 21.88 -0.75 -1.20
N VAL A 78 21.12 -1.75 -0.75
CA VAL A 78 21.66 -2.98 -0.13
C VAL A 78 22.53 -3.77 -1.11
N GLN A 79 22.13 -3.83 -2.38
CA GLN A 79 22.91 -4.48 -3.44
C GLN A 79 24.32 -3.89 -3.58
N LYS A 80 24.53 -2.60 -3.28
CA LYS A 80 25.88 -1.99 -3.36
C LYS A 80 26.84 -2.51 -2.28
N PHE A 81 26.32 -3.12 -1.22
CA PHE A 81 27.11 -3.61 -0.09
C PHE A 81 27.25 -5.15 -0.06
N LEU A 82 26.62 -5.85 -1.00
CA LEU A 82 26.65 -7.31 -1.17
C LEU A 82 27.54 -7.70 -2.35
#